data_AF-A0A1B6K7E8-F1
#
_entry.id   AF-A0A1B6K7E8-F1
#
_cell.length_a   1.000
_cell.length_b   1.000
_cell.length_c   1.000
_cell.angle_alpha   90.00
_cell.angle_beta   90.00
_cell.angle_gamma   90.00
#
_symmetry.space_group_name_H-M   'P 1'
#
loop_
_entity.id
_entity.type
_entity.pdbx_description
1 polymer ?
#
loop_
_entity_poly.entity_id
_entity_poly.type
_entity_poly.pdbx_seq_one_letter_code
_entity_poly.pdbx_strand_id
1 'polypeptide(L)'
;MCPTGMGKRQLPGAYHLAVSSAYIALTSLIAFWLRKIVNRFFPENTLAKMLILELIAAGELCACCFELVIVADNFGIGMYAMFLFLLTIWWSLNWGDASACPYTHLEEVVEGKLNVLIAGAKIFAEMAGGLLIFKYRTVHPVSLAVRDFFNT
;
A
#
# COMPACT_ATOMS: atom_id res chain seq x y z
N MET A 1 38.72 -9.91 3.89
CA MET A 1 38.65 -10.05 2.42
C MET A 1 37.52 -9.19 1.89
N CYS A 2 37.86 -8.19 1.09
CA CYS A 2 36.93 -7.44 0.24
C CYS A 2 36.93 -8.09 -1.14
N PRO A 3 35.79 -8.26 -1.84
CA PRO A 3 35.79 -8.37 -3.28
C PRO A 3 35.44 -7.02 -3.92
N THR A 4 36.30 -6.63 -4.85
CA THR A 4 36.24 -5.45 -5.70
C THR A 4 35.30 -5.69 -6.89
N GLY A 5 34.41 -4.73 -7.16
CA GLY A 5 34.03 -4.34 -8.53
C GLY A 5 32.78 -4.96 -9.16
N MET A 6 31.64 -4.29 -9.01
CA MET A 6 30.71 -4.05 -10.13
C MET A 6 30.15 -2.64 -10.02
N GLY A 7 30.57 -1.78 -10.94
CA GLY A 7 30.13 -0.38 -11.02
C GLY A 7 28.65 -0.30 -11.37
N LYS A 8 27.80 -0.19 -10.35
CA LYS A 8 26.46 0.38 -10.53
C LYS A 8 26.68 1.85 -10.86
N ARG A 9 26.18 2.32 -12.01
CA ARG A 9 26.04 3.76 -12.27
C ARG A 9 25.04 4.31 -11.26
N GLN A 10 25.58 4.66 -10.10
CA GLN A 10 24.86 5.32 -9.03
C GLN A 10 24.60 6.74 -9.51
N LEU A 11 23.48 6.93 -10.24
CA LEU A 11 22.81 8.22 -10.14
C LEU A 11 22.62 8.49 -8.62
N PRO A 12 22.62 9.75 -8.16
CA PRO A 12 22.76 10.06 -6.74
C PRO A 12 21.60 9.47 -5.94
N GLY A 13 21.77 8.35 -5.20
CA GLY A 13 20.68 7.52 -4.62
C GLY A 13 19.49 8.26 -3.95
N ALA A 14 19.69 9.52 -3.56
CA ALA A 14 18.63 10.51 -3.36
C ALA A 14 17.51 10.53 -4.45
N TYR A 15 17.78 10.34 -5.74
CA TYR A 15 16.71 10.39 -6.77
C TYR A 15 15.75 9.20 -6.66
N HIS A 16 16.24 7.99 -6.40
CA HIS A 16 15.39 6.82 -6.18
C HIS A 16 14.55 6.98 -4.91
N LEU A 17 15.18 7.41 -3.82
CA LEU A 17 14.49 7.67 -2.56
C LEU A 17 13.45 8.79 -2.71
N ALA A 18 13.77 9.86 -3.45
CA ALA A 18 12.85 10.95 -3.72
C ALA A 18 11.66 10.48 -4.54
N VAL A 19 11.87 9.72 -5.62
CA VAL A 19 10.80 9.18 -6.46
C VAL A 19 9.89 8.23 -5.67
N SER A 20 10.46 7.30 -4.90
CA SER A 20 9.67 6.38 -4.08
C SER A 20 8.93 7.10 -2.95
N SER A 21 9.55 8.09 -2.30
CA SER A 21 8.90 8.90 -1.26
C SER A 21 7.77 9.77 -1.83
N ALA A 22 7.97 10.33 -3.02
CA ALA A 22 6.95 11.10 -3.73
C ALA A 22 5.80 10.19 -4.15
N TYR A 23 6.09 8.96 -4.59
CA TYR A 23 5.06 7.97 -4.93
C TYR A 23 4.21 7.62 -3.70
N ILE A 24 4.85 7.26 -2.57
CA ILE A 24 4.18 6.96 -1.29
C ILE A 24 3.31 8.15 -0.84
N ALA A 25 3.86 9.36 -0.88
CA ALA A 25 3.14 10.58 -0.51
C ALA A 25 1.97 10.88 -1.45
N LEU A 26 2.12 10.61 -2.76
CA LEU A 26 1.06 10.84 -3.74
C LEU A 26 -0.06 9.80 -3.58
N THR A 27 0.27 8.52 -3.36
CA THR A 27 -0.72 7.48 -3.04
C THR A 27 -1.49 7.79 -1.76
N SER A 28 -0.81 8.30 -0.73
CA SER A 28 -1.48 8.65 0.52
C SER A 28 -2.35 9.91 0.42
N LEU A 29 -1.95 10.87 -0.41
CA LEU A 29 -2.73 12.06 -0.73
C LEU A 29 -3.96 11.69 -1.57
N ILE A 30 -3.83 10.76 -2.53
CA ILE A 30 -4.95 10.19 -3.28
C ILE A 30 -5.94 9.50 -2.34
N ALA A 31 -5.45 8.69 -1.40
CA ALA A 31 -6.31 8.00 -0.44
C ALA A 31 -7.08 8.98 0.46
N PHE A 32 -6.44 10.05 0.91
CA PHE A 32 -7.08 11.13 1.68
C PHE A 32 -8.20 11.82 0.88
N TRP A 33 -7.95 12.12 -0.40
CA TRP A 33 -8.95 12.71 -1.29
C TRP A 33 -10.10 11.75 -1.59
N LEU A 34 -9.81 10.47 -1.87
CA LEU A 34 -10.83 9.45 -2.09
C LEU A 34 -11.72 9.30 -0.86
N ARG A 35 -11.16 9.29 0.35
CA ARG A 35 -11.92 9.23 1.60
C ARG A 35 -12.86 10.42 1.74
N LYS A 36 -12.38 11.64 1.43
CA LYS A 36 -13.19 12.87 1.46
C LYS A 36 -14.33 12.84 0.43
N ILE A 37 -14.08 12.29 -0.75
CA ILE A 37 -15.08 12.10 -1.81
C ILE A 37 -16.12 11.06 -1.37
N VAL A 38 -15.69 9.90 -0.89
CA VAL A 38 -16.58 8.81 -0.43
C VAL A 38 -17.47 9.27 0.74
N ASN A 39 -16.91 10.00 1.71
CA ASN A 39 -17.67 10.58 2.82
C ASN A 39 -18.68 11.65 2.37
N ARG A 40 -18.45 12.32 1.24
CA ARG A 40 -19.36 13.32 0.69
C ARG A 40 -20.44 12.71 -0.21
N PHE A 41 -20.15 11.56 -0.84
CA PHE A 41 -21.07 10.90 -1.78
C PHE A 41 -22.00 9.88 -1.12
N PHE A 42 -21.59 9.25 -0.01
CA PHE A 42 -22.38 8.21 0.65
C PHE A 42 -22.86 8.63 2.06
N PRO A 43 -24.16 8.52 2.36
CA PRO A 43 -24.69 8.75 3.70
C PRO A 43 -24.14 7.72 4.72
N GLU A 44 -24.13 8.11 5.99
CA GLU A 44 -23.63 7.29 7.10
C GLU A 44 -24.43 5.97 7.19
N ASN A 45 -23.72 4.83 7.27
CA ASN A 45 -24.24 3.45 7.47
C ASN A 45 -24.43 2.52 6.26
N THR A 46 -24.01 2.88 5.04
CA THR A 46 -24.07 1.91 3.93
C THR A 46 -22.89 0.94 3.96
N LEU A 47 -23.14 -0.37 3.94
CA LEU A 47 -22.10 -1.41 3.81
C LEU A 47 -21.15 -1.13 2.63
N ALA A 48 -21.67 -0.56 1.54
CA ALA A 48 -20.88 -0.13 0.38
C ALA A 48 -19.78 0.90 0.74
N LYS A 49 -20.05 1.82 1.67
CA LYS A 49 -19.06 2.81 2.14
C LYS A 49 -17.91 2.11 2.88
N MET A 50 -18.23 1.18 3.77
CA MET A 50 -17.23 0.38 4.47
C MET A 50 -16.40 -0.45 3.49
N LEU A 51 -17.04 -1.14 2.55
CA LEU A 51 -16.37 -1.95 1.52
C LEU A 51 -15.41 -1.10 0.66
N ILE A 52 -15.84 0.07 0.22
CA ILE A 52 -15.02 0.99 -0.58
C ILE A 52 -13.84 1.51 0.26
N LEU A 53 -14.07 1.84 1.53
CA LEU A 53 -13.00 2.27 2.43
C LEU A 53 -11.96 1.15 2.62
N GLU A 54 -12.37 -0.08 2.94
CA GLU A 54 -11.45 -1.22 3.08
C GLU A 54 -10.67 -1.48 1.78
N LEU A 55 -11.32 -1.37 0.62
CA LEU A 55 -10.67 -1.53 -0.69
C LEU A 55 -9.58 -0.47 -0.94
N ILE A 56 -9.89 0.80 -0.65
CA ILE A 56 -8.94 1.90 -0.86
C ILE A 56 -7.78 1.79 0.13
N ALA A 57 -8.07 1.41 1.38
CA ALA A 57 -7.07 1.17 2.41
C ALA A 57 -6.09 0.07 1.98
N ALA A 58 -6.63 -1.10 1.63
CA ALA A 58 -5.83 -2.23 1.16
C ALA A 58 -5.04 -1.88 -0.10
N GLY A 59 -5.64 -1.14 -1.04
CA GLY A 59 -4.94 -0.64 -2.22
C GLY A 59 -3.77 0.29 -1.89
N GLU A 60 -3.96 1.29 -1.04
CA GLU A 60 -2.90 2.21 -0.62
C GLU A 60 -1.74 1.45 0.04
N LEU A 61 -2.06 0.56 0.99
CA LEU A 61 -1.08 -0.22 1.73
C LEU A 61 -0.28 -1.13 0.78
N CYS A 62 -0.97 -1.86 -0.11
CA CYS A 62 -0.32 -2.70 -1.11
C CYS A 62 0.60 -1.88 -2.03
N ALA A 63 0.17 -0.70 -2.51
CA ALA A 63 0.98 0.15 -3.38
C ALA A 63 2.26 0.63 -2.68
N CYS A 64 2.14 1.05 -1.42
CA CYS A 64 3.29 1.49 -0.61
C CYS A 64 4.26 0.33 -0.34
N CYS A 65 3.76 -0.82 0.12
CA CYS A 65 4.57 -2.01 0.43
C CYS A 65 5.37 -2.50 -0.76
N PHE A 66 4.75 -2.45 -1.94
CA PHE A 66 5.35 -2.85 -3.18
C PHE A 66 6.56 -1.97 -3.57
N GLU A 67 6.50 -0.68 -3.30
CA GLU A 67 7.60 0.27 -3.53
C GLU A 67 8.69 0.14 -2.45
N LEU A 68 8.28 -0.09 -1.21
CA LEU A 68 9.15 -0.34 -0.06
C LEU A 68 10.08 -1.55 -0.25
N VAL A 69 9.62 -2.63 -0.87
CA VAL A 69 10.45 -3.81 -1.17
C VAL A 69 11.61 -3.46 -2.11
N ILE A 70 11.35 -2.63 -3.13
CA ILE A 70 12.40 -2.18 -4.07
C ILE A 70 13.45 -1.33 -3.34
N VAL A 71 13.00 -0.48 -2.42
CA VAL A 71 13.90 0.31 -1.57
C VAL A 71 14.73 -0.59 -0.65
N ALA A 72 14.14 -1.65 -0.08
CA ALA A 72 14.84 -2.61 0.76
C ALA A 72 15.96 -3.34 0.01
N ASP A 73 15.68 -3.76 -1.23
CA ASP A 73 16.67 -4.45 -2.07
C ASP A 73 17.82 -3.52 -2.52
N ASN A 74 17.58 -2.22 -2.63
CA ASN A 74 18.59 -1.25 -3.11
C ASN A 74 19.35 -0.50 -2.01
N PHE A 75 18.71 -0.21 -0.87
CA PHE A 75 19.28 0.59 0.23
C PHE A 75 19.40 -0.19 1.56
N GLY A 76 18.90 -1.43 1.61
CA GLY A 76 18.97 -2.30 2.77
C GLY A 76 17.82 -2.15 3.78
N ILE A 77 17.84 -3.01 4.80
CA ILE A 77 16.78 -3.17 5.79
C ILE A 77 16.50 -1.90 6.62
N GLY A 78 17.52 -1.06 6.84
CA GLY A 78 17.41 0.12 7.71
C GLY A 78 16.51 1.22 7.15
N MET A 79 16.64 1.52 5.85
CA MET A 79 15.76 2.50 5.18
C MET A 79 14.33 1.98 5.09
N TYR A 80 14.17 0.69 4.79
CA TYR A 80 12.88 0.01 4.79
C TYR A 80 12.14 0.15 6.14
N ALA A 81 12.84 -0.09 7.26
CA ALA A 81 12.26 0.02 8.59
C ALA A 81 11.78 1.46 8.91
N MET A 82 12.57 2.49 8.54
CA MET A 82 12.17 3.88 8.76
C MET A 82 10.92 4.26 7.97
N PHE A 83 10.85 3.90 6.68
CA PHE A 83 9.68 4.19 5.87
C PHE A 83 8.45 3.42 6.31
N LEU A 84 8.60 2.15 6.71
CA LEU A 84 7.50 1.41 7.32
C LEU A 84 6.98 2.13 8.56
N PHE A 85 7.86 2.54 9.48
CA PHE A 85 7.46 3.22 10.72
C PHE A 85 6.69 4.52 10.47
N LEU A 86 7.18 5.36 9.55
CA LEU A 86 6.49 6.58 9.12
C LEU A 86 5.13 6.28 8.48
N LEU A 87 5.07 5.25 7.64
CA LEU A 87 3.83 4.80 7.03
C LEU A 87 2.83 4.35 8.09
N THR A 88 3.25 3.59 9.11
CA THR A 88 2.36 3.13 10.18
C THR A 88 1.79 4.30 10.99
N ILE A 89 2.59 5.32 11.27
CA ILE A 89 2.12 6.54 11.96
C ILE A 89 1.07 7.25 11.11
N TRP A 90 1.36 7.46 9.82
CA TRP A 90 0.42 8.10 8.90
C TRP A 90 -0.89 7.31 8.80
N TRP A 91 -0.77 5.99 8.68
CA TRP A 91 -1.90 5.08 8.61
C TRP A 91 -2.76 5.15 9.86
N SER A 92 -2.16 5.10 11.05
CA SER A 92 -2.88 5.20 12.33
C SER A 92 -3.63 6.51 12.51
N LEU A 93 -3.18 7.61 11.89
CA LEU A 93 -3.84 8.92 11.98
C LEU A 93 -4.98 9.09 10.96
N ASN A 94 -4.85 8.49 9.76
CA ASN A 94 -5.81 8.67 8.67
C ASN A 94 -6.84 7.55 8.55
N TRP A 95 -6.45 6.32 8.86
CA TRP A 95 -7.26 5.11 8.71
C TRP A 95 -7.60 4.59 10.11
N GLY A 96 -8.73 5.08 10.65
CA GLY A 96 -9.31 4.64 11.94
C GLY A 96 -9.82 3.19 11.88
N ASP A 97 -11.14 3.00 11.71
CA ASP A 97 -11.76 1.66 11.75
C ASP A 97 -11.55 0.75 10.54
N ALA A 98 -10.86 1.22 9.48
CA ALA A 98 -10.62 0.38 8.31
C ALA A 98 -9.30 -0.36 8.48
N SER A 99 -9.39 -1.69 8.49
CA SER A 99 -8.30 -2.56 8.94
C SER A 99 -7.42 -3.02 7.78
N ALA A 100 -7.93 -3.05 6.54
CA ALA A 100 -7.26 -3.59 5.36
C ALA A 100 -6.64 -4.99 5.56
N CYS A 101 -7.12 -5.72 6.56
CA CYS A 101 -6.57 -6.98 7.01
C CYS A 101 -7.72 -7.98 7.18
N PRO A 102 -7.70 -9.09 6.44
CA PRO A 102 -8.78 -10.07 6.45
C PRO A 102 -8.90 -10.79 7.81
N TYR A 103 -7.80 -10.84 8.57
CA TYR A 103 -7.76 -11.44 9.90
C TYR A 103 -8.61 -10.67 10.91
N THR A 104 -8.61 -9.34 10.86
CA THR A 104 -9.37 -8.51 11.80
C THR A 104 -10.87 -8.69 11.59
N HIS A 105 -11.32 -8.83 10.34
CA HIS A 105 -12.73 -9.13 10.05
C HIS A 105 -13.12 -10.56 10.48
N LEU A 106 -12.20 -11.51 10.44
CA LEU A 106 -12.41 -12.86 10.97
C LEU A 106 -12.50 -12.86 12.49
N GLU A 107 -11.69 -12.06 13.18
CA GLU A 107 -11.75 -11.87 14.62
C GLU A 107 -13.09 -11.28 15.06
N GLU A 108 -13.60 -10.25 14.36
CA GLU A 108 -14.93 -9.67 14.63
C GLU A 108 -16.09 -10.65 14.40
N VAL A 109 -15.93 -11.62 13.49
CA VAL A 109 -16.90 -12.71 13.28
C VAL A 109 -16.85 -13.72 14.43
N VAL A 110 -15.64 -14.09 14.88
CA VAL A 110 -15.45 -15.03 16.00
C VAL A 110 -15.97 -14.42 17.31
N GLU A 111 -15.81 -13.12 17.50
CA GLU A 111 -16.38 -12.39 18.64
C GLU A 111 -17.92 -12.17 18.53
N GLY A 112 -18.54 -12.58 17.43
CA GLY A 112 -19.99 -12.45 17.20
C GLY A 112 -20.47 -11.02 16.94
N LYS A 113 -19.55 -10.09 16.65
CA LYS A 113 -19.86 -8.67 16.38
C LYS A 113 -20.28 -8.42 14.93
N LEU A 114 -19.91 -9.31 14.01
CA LEU A 114 -20.13 -9.13 12.57
C LEU A 114 -20.68 -10.40 11.88
N ASN A 115 -21.59 -10.21 10.92
CA ASN A 115 -22.12 -11.29 10.10
C ASN A 115 -21.06 -11.83 9.14
N VAL A 116 -20.98 -13.17 9.02
CA VAL A 116 -20.03 -13.89 8.14
C VAL A 116 -20.09 -13.41 6.68
N LEU A 117 -21.29 -13.10 6.17
CA LEU A 117 -21.48 -12.58 4.82
C LEU A 117 -20.84 -11.19 4.61
N ILE A 118 -20.90 -10.33 5.63
CA ILE A 118 -20.34 -8.98 5.57
C ILE A 118 -18.82 -9.05 5.67
N ALA A 119 -18.28 -9.90 6.56
CA ALA A 119 -16.85 -10.15 6.64
C ALA A 119 -16.30 -10.74 5.33
N GLY A 120 -17.00 -11.71 4.72
CA GLY A 120 -16.64 -12.22 3.41
C GLY A 120 -16.60 -11.13 2.34
N ALA A 121 -17.60 -10.26 2.29
CA ALA A 121 -17.63 -9.13 1.35
C ALA A 121 -16.46 -8.16 1.56
N LYS A 122 -16.09 -7.87 2.82
CA LYS A 122 -14.92 -7.03 3.15
C LYS A 122 -13.61 -7.67 2.68
N ILE A 123 -13.41 -8.96 2.94
CA ILE A 123 -12.22 -9.71 2.48
C ILE A 123 -12.12 -9.69 0.94
N PHE A 124 -13.24 -9.86 0.23
CA PHE A 124 -13.27 -9.72 -1.22
C PHE A 124 -12.91 -8.30 -1.70
N ALA A 125 -13.35 -7.27 -0.98
CA ALA A 125 -12.99 -5.88 -1.30
C ALA A 125 -11.49 -5.61 -1.10
N GLU A 126 -10.88 -6.15 -0.03
CA GLU A 126 -9.44 -6.08 0.22
C GLU A 126 -8.64 -6.80 -0.88
N MET A 127 -9.05 -8.03 -1.24
CA MET A 127 -8.44 -8.77 -2.34
C MET A 127 -8.54 -8.03 -3.67
N ALA A 128 -9.68 -7.40 -3.96
CA ALA A 128 -9.87 -6.58 -5.16
C ALA A 128 -8.94 -5.35 -5.17
N GLY A 129 -8.76 -4.70 -4.03
CA GLY A 129 -7.80 -3.60 -3.86
C GLY A 129 -6.36 -4.05 -4.17
N GLY A 130 -5.92 -5.16 -3.60
CA GLY A 130 -4.59 -5.74 -3.88
C GLY A 130 -4.40 -6.13 -5.34
N LEU A 131 -5.40 -6.75 -5.97
CA LEU A 131 -5.36 -7.17 -7.37
C LEU A 131 -5.29 -5.97 -8.34
N LEU A 132 -6.05 -4.90 -8.04
CA LEU A 132 -6.04 -3.66 -8.82
C LEU A 132 -4.64 -3.03 -8.85
N ILE A 133 -3.99 -2.96 -7.69
CA ILE A 133 -2.63 -2.42 -7.58
C ILE A 133 -1.60 -3.32 -8.25
N PHE A 134 -1.74 -4.64 -8.10
CA PHE A 134 -0.86 -5.59 -8.79
C PHE A 134 -0.95 -5.44 -10.32
N LYS A 135 -2.17 -5.27 -10.85
CA LYS A 135 -2.39 -5.05 -12.27
C LYS A 135 -1.88 -3.68 -12.73
N TYR A 136 -2.10 -2.64 -11.93
CA TYR A 136 -1.57 -1.30 -12.18
C TYR A 136 -0.03 -1.32 -12.26
N ARG A 137 0.64 -1.97 -11.31
CA ARG A 137 2.09 -2.18 -11.32
C ARG A 137 2.57 -2.91 -12.57
N THR A 138 1.86 -3.98 -12.95
CA THR A 138 2.24 -4.78 -14.13
C THR A 138 2.14 -3.99 -15.44
N VAL A 139 1.22 -3.02 -15.52
CA VAL A 139 1.00 -2.16 -16.69
C VAL A 139 1.89 -0.90 -16.69
N HIS A 140 2.46 -0.50 -15.53
CA HIS A 140 3.19 0.76 -15.44
C HIS A 140 4.60 0.68 -16.05
N PRO A 141 4.97 1.56 -17.01
CA PRO A 141 6.29 1.57 -17.66
C PRO A 141 7.45 1.85 -16.69
N VAL A 142 7.19 2.49 -15.55
CA VAL A 142 8.16 2.71 -14.47
C VAL A 142 8.54 1.40 -13.76
N SER A 143 7.59 0.47 -13.57
CA SER A 143 7.90 -0.83 -12.95
C SER A 143 8.58 -1.78 -13.94
N LEU A 144 8.32 -1.64 -15.24
CA LEU A 144 9.03 -2.33 -16.32
C LEU A 144 10.48 -1.83 -16.42
N ALA A 145 10.69 -0.51 -16.40
CA ALA A 145 12.02 0.09 -16.35
C ALA A 145 12.84 -0.33 -15.11
N VAL A 146 12.19 -0.48 -13.94
CA VAL A 146 12.85 -0.99 -12.73
C VAL A 146 13.14 -2.49 -12.80
N ARG A 147 12.25 -3.31 -13.41
CA ARG A 147 12.54 -4.74 -13.69
C ARG A 147 13.68 -4.92 -14.68
N ASP A 148 13.70 -4.12 -15.75
CA ASP A 148 14.78 -4.14 -16.74
C ASP A 148 16.11 -3.69 -16.12
N PHE A 149 16.11 -2.70 -15.22
CA PHE A 149 17.31 -2.26 -14.48
C PHE A 149 17.86 -3.31 -13.49
N PHE A 150 17.04 -4.26 -13.04
CA PHE A 150 17.46 -5.32 -12.12
C PHE A 150 17.97 -6.58 -12.85
N ASN A 151 17.69 -6.71 -14.15
CA ASN A 151 18.05 -7.88 -14.96
C ASN A 151 19.23 -7.60 -15.93
N THR A 152 19.94 -6.49 -15.74
CA THR A 152 21.21 -6.10 -16.40
C THR A 152 22.22 -5.62 -15.37
#